data_AF-A0A182LUW2-F1
#
_entry.id   AF-A0A182LUW2-F1
#
_cell.length_a   1.000
_cell.length_b   1.000
_cell.length_c   1.000
_cell.angle_alpha   90.00
_cell.angle_beta   90.00
_cell.angle_gamma   90.00
#
_symmetry.space_group_name_H-M   'P 1'
#
loop_
_entity.id
_entity.type
_entity.pdbx_description
1 polymer ?
#
loop_
_entity_poly.entity_id
_entity_poly.type
_entity_poly.pdbx_seq_one_letter_code
_entity_poly.pdbx_strand_id
1 'polypeptide(L)'
;LSMVTWKLLGEKMPRTDAEWREEFDRYQQFPEFKLKNQDITLQEFKLIWYMEYGHRMWGRAIGAFYAIPAAYFWSKGYFNKAMKMRVLAFGALIGAQGLMGWYMVKSGLEDRFHQESDVPRVSQYRLASHLGFAFVLYSLFLWSALDKLLPAQKLIGQIPAATFRFKRWAHATKAAVFFTALSGAFVAGLDAGLIYNSFPKMADRWIPSDILALSPTLRNFTENPTTVQFDHRVLGTATLTLITGMFLISRRRMLPPRAYKAATAVAAMGWMQVALGITTLLTYVPVPLAASHQSGSLILLSLAIWLTHEMKLVKRLPK
;
A
#
# COMPACT_ATOMS: atom_id res chain seq x y z
N LEU A 1 -1.45 5.58 -17.15
CA LEU A 1 -0.34 6.56 -17.16
C LEU A 1 -0.67 7.62 -18.18
N SER A 2 -0.87 8.85 -17.71
CA SER A 2 -1.20 10.04 -18.50
C SER A 2 0.01 10.94 -18.77
N MET A 3 1.02 10.93 -17.89
CA MET A 3 2.25 11.72 -18.05
C MET A 3 3.38 10.85 -18.60
N VAL A 4 3.73 11.10 -19.85
CA VAL A 4 4.65 10.26 -20.63
C VAL A 4 6.11 10.69 -20.48
N THR A 5 6.36 11.91 -20.04
CA THR A 5 7.68 12.38 -19.67
C THR A 5 7.99 12.05 -18.21
N TRP A 6 9.28 11.96 -17.88
CA TRP A 6 9.75 11.94 -16.50
C TRP A 6 10.94 12.88 -16.37
N LYS A 7 10.75 14.02 -15.69
CA LYS A 7 11.83 14.96 -15.38
C LYS A 7 12.12 14.99 -13.88
N LEU A 8 13.39 14.89 -13.49
CA LEU A 8 13.81 14.88 -12.08
C LEU A 8 13.32 16.12 -11.32
N LEU A 9 13.56 17.31 -11.87
CA LEU A 9 13.21 18.60 -11.27
C LEU A 9 11.72 18.99 -11.39
N GLY A 10 10.91 18.13 -12.01
CA GLY A 10 9.48 18.36 -12.21
C GLY A 10 9.14 18.70 -13.65
N GLU A 11 7.88 18.45 -14.00
CA GLU A 11 7.29 18.82 -15.28
C GLU A 11 6.47 20.09 -15.09
N LYS A 12 6.49 20.97 -16.11
CA LYS A 12 5.70 22.19 -16.06
C LYS A 12 4.24 21.81 -16.29
N MET A 13 3.37 22.20 -15.36
CA MET A 13 1.92 22.01 -15.52
C MET A 13 1.43 22.84 -16.72
N PRO A 14 0.65 22.24 -17.66
CA PRO A 14 -0.01 22.97 -18.71
C PRO A 14 -0.97 24.02 -18.13
N ARG A 15 -0.90 25.25 -18.64
CA ARG A 15 -1.70 26.39 -18.18
C ARG A 15 -2.61 26.94 -19.27
N THR A 16 -2.29 26.70 -20.54
CA THR A 16 -3.08 27.16 -21.68
C THR A 16 -3.76 25.99 -22.39
N ASP A 17 -4.84 26.25 -23.12
CA ASP A 17 -5.51 25.20 -23.91
C ASP A 17 -4.60 24.61 -25.00
N ALA A 18 -3.68 25.42 -25.54
CA ALA A 18 -2.68 24.95 -26.50
C ALA A 18 -1.71 23.94 -25.85
N GLU A 19 -1.16 24.24 -24.67
CA GLU A 19 -0.30 23.31 -23.92
C GLU A 19 -1.07 22.03 -23.54
N TRP A 20 -2.35 22.13 -23.20
CA TRP A 20 -3.18 20.95 -22.92
C TRP A 20 -3.43 20.07 -24.13
N ARG A 21 -3.67 20.66 -25.30
CA ARG A 21 -3.81 19.92 -26.55
C ARG A 21 -2.52 19.21 -26.91
N GLU A 22 -1.37 19.86 -26.75
CA GLU A 22 -0.07 19.25 -27.02
C GLU A 22 0.21 18.02 -26.13
N GLU A 23 -0.08 18.11 -24.82
CA GLU A 23 0.03 16.95 -23.91
C GLU A 23 -0.96 15.84 -24.27
N PHE A 24 -2.18 16.21 -24.68
CA PHE A 24 -3.19 15.23 -25.10
C PHE A 24 -2.78 14.52 -26.40
N ASP A 25 -2.30 15.26 -27.40
CA ASP A 25 -1.77 14.72 -28.66
C ASP A 25 -0.61 13.77 -28.39
N ARG A 26 0.27 14.11 -27.44
CA ARG A 26 1.33 13.19 -26.97
C ARG A 26 0.74 11.93 -26.35
N TYR A 27 -0.24 12.04 -25.47
CA TYR A 27 -0.90 10.89 -24.85
C TYR A 27 -1.57 9.96 -25.88
N GLN A 28 -2.16 10.51 -26.94
CA GLN A 28 -2.79 9.74 -28.03
C GLN A 28 -1.81 8.82 -28.78
N GLN A 29 -0.51 9.10 -28.72
CA GLN A 29 0.50 8.26 -29.36
C GLN A 29 0.75 6.93 -28.61
N PHE A 30 0.35 6.83 -27.35
CA PHE A 30 0.66 5.68 -26.49
C PHE A 30 -0.35 4.55 -26.58
N PRO A 31 0.07 3.30 -26.30
CA PRO A 31 -0.81 2.13 -26.34
C PRO A 31 -2.04 2.26 -25.43
N GLU A 32 -1.95 2.93 -24.29
CA GLU A 32 -3.07 3.07 -23.35
C GLU A 32 -4.25 3.86 -23.94
N PHE A 33 -3.98 4.94 -24.69
CA PHE A 33 -5.03 5.62 -25.46
C PHE A 33 -5.53 4.73 -26.59
N LYS A 34 -4.62 4.15 -27.37
CA LYS A 34 -4.95 3.34 -28.55
C LYS A 34 -5.71 2.04 -28.24
N LEU A 35 -5.61 1.47 -27.04
CA LEU A 35 -6.20 0.17 -26.73
C LEU A 35 -7.26 0.23 -25.63
N LYS A 36 -7.25 1.22 -24.74
CA LYS A 36 -8.17 1.29 -23.59
C LYS A 36 -9.01 2.57 -23.54
N ASN A 37 -8.43 3.70 -23.91
CA ASN A 37 -9.02 5.02 -23.67
C ASN A 37 -9.26 5.83 -24.96
N GLN A 38 -9.64 5.18 -26.07
CA GLN A 38 -9.78 5.85 -27.37
C GLN A 38 -10.82 6.98 -27.36
N ASP A 39 -11.88 6.82 -26.57
CA ASP A 39 -13.00 7.76 -26.49
C ASP A 39 -12.86 8.82 -25.39
N ILE A 40 -11.70 8.87 -24.70
CA ILE A 40 -11.50 9.79 -23.59
C ILE A 40 -11.51 11.25 -24.08
N THR A 41 -12.30 12.09 -23.43
CA THR A 41 -12.34 13.53 -23.73
C THR A 41 -11.11 14.24 -23.15
N LEU A 42 -10.80 15.43 -23.69
CA LEU A 42 -9.74 16.29 -23.12
C LEU A 42 -9.99 16.60 -21.63
N GLN A 43 -11.25 16.73 -21.23
CA GLN A 43 -11.61 17.02 -19.84
C GLN A 43 -11.31 15.83 -18.92
N GLU A 44 -11.61 14.61 -19.35
CA GLU A 44 -11.29 13.39 -18.60
C GLU A 44 -9.78 13.14 -18.58
N PHE A 45 -9.07 13.43 -19.68
CA PHE A 45 -7.62 13.41 -19.73
C PHE A 45 -7.00 14.36 -18.70
N LYS A 46 -7.50 15.60 -18.58
CA LYS A 46 -7.05 16.56 -17.57
C LYS A 46 -7.17 15.98 -16.15
N LEU A 47 -8.25 15.27 -15.84
CA LEU A 47 -8.46 14.66 -14.52
C LEU A 47 -7.40 13.61 -14.19
N ILE A 48 -7.13 12.66 -15.09
CA ILE A 48 -6.10 11.64 -14.87
C ILE A 48 -4.70 12.25 -14.83
N TRP A 49 -4.44 13.27 -15.65
CA TRP A 49 -3.19 14.02 -15.68
C TRP A 49 -2.93 14.73 -14.35
N TYR A 50 -3.93 15.43 -13.80
CA TYR A 50 -3.80 16.12 -12.51
C TYR A 50 -3.52 15.14 -11.35
N MET A 51 -4.18 13.99 -11.34
CA MET A 51 -3.93 12.97 -10.31
C MET A 51 -2.49 12.45 -10.38
N GLU A 52 -1.99 12.17 -11.58
CA GLU A 52 -0.63 11.71 -11.77
C GLU A 52 0.41 12.80 -11.43
N TYR A 53 0.18 14.03 -11.89
CA TYR A 53 1.02 15.17 -11.57
C TYR A 53 1.09 15.42 -10.07
N GLY A 54 -0.07 15.43 -9.41
CA GLY A 54 -0.18 15.59 -7.96
C GLY A 54 0.61 14.52 -7.21
N HIS A 55 0.43 13.25 -7.59
CA HIS A 55 1.19 12.13 -7.01
C HIS A 55 2.71 12.28 -7.20
N ARG A 56 3.15 12.65 -8.41
CA ARG A 56 4.55 12.90 -8.75
C ARG A 56 5.13 14.07 -7.95
N MET A 57 4.42 15.18 -7.82
CA MET A 57 4.85 16.33 -7.03
C MET A 57 4.90 16.00 -5.54
N TRP A 58 3.96 15.19 -5.04
CA TRP A 58 3.96 14.72 -3.66
C TRP A 58 5.21 13.90 -3.32
N GLY A 59 5.63 13.00 -4.23
CA GLY A 59 6.88 12.26 -4.08
C GLY A 59 8.11 13.17 -3.97
N ARG A 60 8.17 14.24 -4.78
CA ARG A 60 9.26 15.24 -4.72
C ARG A 60 9.21 16.05 -3.42
N ALA A 61 8.03 16.45 -3.00
CA ALA A 61 7.84 17.17 -1.74
C ALA A 61 8.30 16.34 -0.54
N ILE A 62 7.99 15.03 -0.50
CA ILE A 62 8.51 14.11 0.53
C ILE A 62 10.04 14.07 0.49
N GLY A 63 10.63 13.93 -0.70
CA GLY A 63 12.09 13.94 -0.87
C GLY A 63 12.74 15.23 -0.35
N ALA A 64 12.18 16.39 -0.68
CA ALA A 64 12.68 17.69 -0.22
C ALA A 64 12.49 17.88 1.30
N PHE A 65 11.31 17.55 1.83
CA PHE A 65 10.99 17.65 3.26
C PHE A 65 11.85 16.73 4.12
N TYR A 66 12.35 15.64 3.53
CA TYR A 66 13.33 14.77 4.15
C TYR A 66 14.76 15.31 4.01
N ALA A 67 15.20 15.61 2.79
CA ALA A 67 16.59 15.91 2.47
C ALA A 67 17.05 17.26 3.03
N ILE A 68 16.20 18.30 2.99
CA ILE A 68 16.58 19.65 3.44
C ILE A 68 16.88 19.67 4.96
N PRO A 69 15.99 19.19 5.85
CA PRO A 69 16.31 19.13 7.28
C PRO A 69 17.44 18.15 7.58
N ALA A 70 17.51 17.01 6.86
CA ALA A 70 18.59 16.04 7.05
C ALA A 70 19.97 16.66 6.76
N ALA A 71 20.12 17.39 5.64
CA ALA A 71 21.36 18.07 5.27
C ALA A 71 21.72 19.17 6.29
N TYR A 72 20.74 19.96 6.72
CA TYR A 72 20.94 20.99 7.74
C TYR A 72 21.40 20.42 9.09
N PHE A 73 20.70 19.42 9.63
CA PHE A 73 21.08 18.81 10.91
C PHE A 73 22.40 18.03 10.83
N TRP A 74 22.72 17.48 9.66
CA TRP A 74 24.00 16.82 9.44
C TRP A 74 25.16 17.81 9.42
N SER A 75 25.03 18.93 8.70
CA SER A 75 26.07 19.97 8.63
C SER A 75 26.30 20.66 9.97
N LYS A 76 25.25 20.78 10.79
CA LYS A 76 25.35 21.30 12.17
C LYS A 76 25.86 20.27 13.19
N GLY A 77 26.11 19.02 12.79
CA GLY A 77 26.63 17.99 13.69
C GLY A 77 25.63 17.48 14.73
N TYR A 78 24.32 17.70 14.55
CA TYR A 78 23.28 17.33 15.53
C TYR A 78 23.03 15.82 15.63
N PHE A 79 23.56 15.03 14.70
CA PHE A 79 23.35 13.59 14.65
C PHE A 79 24.45 12.80 15.36
N ASN A 80 24.04 11.94 16.30
CA ASN A 80 24.87 10.85 16.78
C ASN A 80 25.03 9.74 15.72
N LYS A 81 25.97 8.81 15.93
CA LYS A 81 26.27 7.71 14.97
C LYS A 81 25.03 6.90 14.59
N ALA A 82 24.17 6.57 15.55
CA ALA A 82 22.96 5.80 15.30
C ALA A 82 21.96 6.56 14.41
N MET A 83 21.79 7.87 14.65
CA MET A 83 20.93 8.72 13.82
C MET A 83 21.48 8.90 12.41
N LYS A 84 22.81 9.06 12.27
CA LYS A 84 23.47 9.13 10.96
C LYS A 84 23.14 7.90 10.11
N MET A 85 23.26 6.69 10.68
CA MET A 85 22.92 5.45 9.97
C MET A 85 21.43 5.37 9.60
N ARG A 86 20.53 5.81 10.49
CA ARG A 86 19.08 5.85 10.20
C ARG A 86 18.74 6.83 9.07
N VAL A 87 19.36 8.00 9.08
CA VAL A 87 19.19 9.00 8.02
C VAL A 87 19.68 8.44 6.69
N LEU A 88 20.87 7.85 6.64
CA LEU A 88 21.35 7.22 5.40
C LEU A 88 20.42 6.10 4.91
N ALA A 89 19.94 5.23 5.81
CA ALA A 89 19.02 4.16 5.45
C ALA A 89 17.68 4.67 4.92
N PHE A 90 17.09 5.70 5.55
CA PHE A 90 15.82 6.28 5.10
C PHE A 90 15.99 7.06 3.79
N GLY A 91 17.09 7.79 3.63
CA GLY A 91 17.43 8.46 2.37
C GLY A 91 17.61 7.46 1.22
N ALA A 92 18.29 6.33 1.47
CA ALA A 92 18.43 5.25 0.49
C ALA A 92 17.07 4.64 0.11
N LEU A 93 16.17 4.43 1.08
CA LEU A 93 14.82 3.94 0.81
C LEU A 93 13.96 4.94 0.03
N ILE A 94 14.07 6.25 0.31
CA ILE A 94 13.41 7.29 -0.50
C ILE A 94 13.94 7.27 -1.93
N GLY A 95 15.27 7.17 -2.10
CA GLY A 95 15.91 7.06 -3.42
C GLY A 95 15.43 5.82 -4.18
N ALA A 96 15.44 4.66 -3.53
CA ALA A 96 14.91 3.41 -4.08
C ALA A 96 13.44 3.53 -4.47
N GLN A 97 12.63 4.24 -3.67
CA GLN A 97 11.23 4.47 -3.97
C GLN A 97 11.03 5.36 -5.20
N GLY A 98 11.84 6.41 -5.34
CA GLY A 98 11.86 7.27 -6.54
C GLY A 98 12.29 6.50 -7.80
N LEU A 99 13.35 5.68 -7.68
CA LEU A 99 13.81 4.80 -8.75
C LEU A 99 12.75 3.78 -9.16
N MET A 100 12.06 3.17 -8.19
CA MET A 100 10.97 2.23 -8.46
C MET A 100 9.79 2.92 -9.15
N GLY A 101 9.45 4.15 -8.74
CA GLY A 101 8.42 4.95 -9.41
C GLY A 101 8.78 5.29 -10.86
N TRP A 102 10.04 5.67 -11.12
CA TRP A 102 10.54 5.85 -12.49
C TRP A 102 10.46 4.55 -13.30
N TYR A 103 10.87 3.42 -12.70
CA TYR A 103 10.81 2.10 -13.35
C TYR A 103 9.37 1.68 -13.70
N MET A 104 8.40 2.00 -12.86
CA MET A 104 6.97 1.80 -13.17
C MET A 104 6.55 2.60 -14.41
N VAL A 105 6.85 3.90 -14.46
CA VAL A 105 6.49 4.79 -15.57
C VAL A 105 7.14 4.33 -16.87
N LYS A 106 8.48 4.20 -16.89
CA LYS A 106 9.22 3.76 -18.08
C LYS A 106 8.60 2.51 -18.69
N SER A 107 8.26 1.56 -17.83
CA SER A 107 7.76 0.28 -18.27
C SER A 107 6.32 0.27 -18.77
N GLY A 108 5.50 1.25 -18.40
CA GLY A 108 4.16 1.39 -18.95
C GLY A 108 4.15 2.07 -20.33
N LEU A 109 5.29 2.64 -20.74
CA LEU A 109 5.51 3.31 -22.01
C LEU A 109 6.22 2.40 -23.04
N GLU A 110 6.65 1.20 -22.63
CA GLU A 110 7.30 0.23 -23.52
C GLU A 110 6.29 -0.36 -24.50
N ASP A 111 6.64 -0.37 -25.78
CA ASP A 111 5.90 -1.02 -26.86
C ASP A 111 6.14 -2.55 -26.79
N ARG A 112 5.53 -3.19 -25.80
CA ARG A 112 5.61 -4.64 -25.58
C ARG A 112 4.26 -5.34 -25.62
N PHE A 113 3.20 -4.59 -25.91
CA PHE A 113 1.83 -5.08 -25.94
C PHE A 113 1.49 -5.48 -27.37
N HIS A 114 2.03 -6.62 -27.80
CA HIS A 114 1.92 -7.07 -29.21
C HIS A 114 0.88 -8.18 -29.40
N GLN A 115 0.41 -8.80 -28.32
CA GLN A 115 -0.64 -9.82 -28.37
C GLN A 115 -2.02 -9.20 -28.10
N GLU A 116 -3.09 -9.72 -28.71
CA GLU A 116 -4.46 -9.22 -28.47
C GLU A 116 -4.89 -9.26 -26.99
N SER A 117 -4.26 -10.11 -26.17
CA SER A 117 -4.48 -10.20 -24.72
C SER A 117 -3.63 -9.24 -23.88
N ASP A 118 -2.69 -8.52 -24.50
CA ASP A 118 -1.78 -7.62 -23.80
C ASP A 118 -2.46 -6.26 -23.55
N VAL A 119 -2.84 -6.03 -22.30
CA VAL A 119 -3.40 -4.75 -21.87
C VAL A 119 -2.27 -3.79 -21.50
N PRO A 120 -2.20 -2.58 -22.08
CA PRO A 120 -1.25 -1.55 -21.66
C PRO A 120 -1.44 -1.15 -20.21
N ARG A 121 -0.62 -1.72 -19.33
CA ARG A 121 -0.67 -1.45 -17.90
C ARG A 121 0.69 -1.56 -17.25
N VAL A 122 0.82 -0.89 -16.11
CA VAL A 122 1.98 -1.09 -15.23
C VAL A 122 1.91 -2.52 -14.71
N SER A 123 3.01 -3.27 -14.85
CA SER A 123 3.09 -4.63 -14.32
C SER A 123 2.69 -4.67 -12.84
N GLN A 124 1.83 -5.62 -12.48
CA GLN A 124 1.39 -5.86 -11.11
C GLN A 124 2.56 -6.11 -10.15
N TYR A 125 3.65 -6.72 -10.63
CA TYR A 125 4.88 -6.89 -9.85
C TYR A 125 5.51 -5.55 -9.48
N ARG A 126 5.54 -4.59 -10.42
CA ARG A 126 6.11 -3.27 -10.20
C ARG A 126 5.22 -2.43 -9.28
N LEU A 127 3.90 -2.49 -9.50
CA LEU A 127 2.91 -1.84 -8.64
C LEU A 127 3.01 -2.34 -7.20
N ALA A 128 3.02 -3.66 -7.00
CA ALA A 128 3.18 -4.27 -5.69
C ALA A 128 4.53 -3.89 -5.05
N SER A 129 5.63 -3.94 -5.81
CA SER A 129 6.96 -3.58 -5.30
C SER A 129 7.01 -2.12 -4.83
N HIS A 130 6.48 -1.19 -5.63
CA HIS A 130 6.44 0.23 -5.28
C HIS A 130 5.56 0.51 -4.07
N LEU A 131 4.39 -0.13 -3.98
CA LEU A 131 3.53 -0.03 -2.79
C LEU A 131 4.23 -0.61 -1.55
N GLY A 132 4.89 -1.77 -1.70
CA GLY A 132 5.62 -2.43 -0.63
C GLY A 132 6.75 -1.56 -0.07
N PHE A 133 7.58 -0.97 -0.94
CA PHE A 133 8.62 -0.01 -0.54
C PHE A 133 8.01 1.22 0.13
N ALA A 134 6.90 1.76 -0.40
CA ALA A 134 6.18 2.88 0.23
C ALA A 134 5.75 2.53 1.66
N PHE A 135 5.16 1.35 1.85
CA PHE A 135 4.63 0.91 3.14
C PHE A 135 5.75 0.62 4.14
N VAL A 136 6.87 0.04 3.70
CA VAL A 136 8.05 -0.16 4.56
C VAL A 136 8.60 1.20 5.02
N LEU A 137 8.83 2.12 4.09
CA LEU A 137 9.33 3.45 4.39
C LEU A 137 8.38 4.20 5.34
N TYR A 138 7.09 4.21 5.03
CA TYR A 138 6.05 4.79 5.87
C TYR A 138 6.05 4.18 7.28
N SER A 139 6.14 2.85 7.38
CA SER A 139 6.14 2.15 8.67
C SER A 139 7.33 2.55 9.54
N LEU A 140 8.51 2.72 8.93
CA LEU A 140 9.73 3.15 9.61
C LEU A 140 9.64 4.61 10.08
N PHE A 141 9.07 5.50 9.26
CA PHE A 141 8.83 6.89 9.64
C PHE A 141 7.80 6.99 10.76
N LEU A 142 6.66 6.30 10.64
CA LEU A 142 5.62 6.29 11.67
C LEU A 142 6.18 5.76 12.99
N TRP A 143 6.93 4.66 12.97
CA TRP A 143 7.57 4.12 14.18
C TRP A 143 8.52 5.15 14.82
N SER A 144 9.35 5.80 14.01
CA SER A 144 10.31 6.81 14.49
C SER A 144 9.61 8.05 15.03
N ALA A 145 8.50 8.47 14.41
CA ALA A 145 7.67 9.56 14.89
C ALA A 145 7.01 9.20 16.23
N LEU A 146 6.43 8.00 16.36
CA LEU A 146 5.85 7.52 17.62
C LEU A 146 6.90 7.45 18.73
N ASP A 147 8.14 7.05 18.44
CA ASP A 147 9.23 7.05 19.42
C ASP A 147 9.49 8.42 20.05
N LYS A 148 9.20 9.51 19.33
CA LYS A 148 9.47 10.89 19.77
C LYS A 148 8.22 11.64 20.23
N LEU A 149 7.12 11.51 19.49
CA LEU A 149 5.89 12.27 19.70
C LEU A 149 4.92 11.56 20.64
N LEU A 150 4.95 10.22 20.69
CA LEU A 150 4.05 9.43 21.53
C LEU A 150 4.79 8.22 22.14
N PRO A 151 5.77 8.43 23.03
CA PRO A 151 6.56 7.33 23.60
C PRO A 151 5.67 6.28 24.25
N ALA A 152 5.93 4.99 23.98
CA ALA A 152 5.11 3.86 24.46
C ALA A 152 4.91 3.86 25.98
N GLN A 153 3.72 3.47 26.43
CA GLN A 153 3.41 3.38 27.86
C GLN A 153 4.15 2.22 28.50
N LYS A 154 4.77 2.48 29.65
CA LYS A 154 5.37 1.43 30.47
C LYS A 154 4.27 0.74 31.27
N LEU A 155 4.35 -0.58 31.31
CA LEU A 155 3.58 -1.36 32.28
C LEU A 155 4.43 -1.45 33.57
N ILE A 156 3.85 -1.09 34.70
CA ILE A 156 4.52 -1.15 36.01
C ILE A 156 4.08 -2.44 36.71
N GLY A 157 5.03 -3.14 37.35
CA GLY A 157 4.77 -4.38 38.10
C GLY A 157 5.19 -5.66 37.37
N GLN A 158 4.87 -6.81 37.98
CA GLN A 158 5.18 -8.13 37.43
C GLN A 158 4.33 -8.40 36.18
N ILE A 159 4.97 -8.54 35.02
CA ILE A 159 4.29 -8.74 33.74
C ILE A 159 4.02 -10.24 33.53
N PRO A 160 2.75 -10.69 33.41
CA PRO A 160 2.43 -12.07 33.14
C PRO A 160 3.02 -12.55 31.81
N ALA A 161 3.49 -13.81 31.75
CA ALA A 161 3.98 -14.41 30.51
C ALA A 161 2.94 -14.36 29.36
N ALA A 162 1.65 -14.37 29.70
CA ALA A 162 0.56 -14.24 28.74
C ALA A 162 0.53 -12.87 28.02
N THR A 163 0.91 -11.78 28.71
CA THR A 163 1.05 -10.43 28.12
C THR A 163 2.21 -10.40 27.13
N PHE A 164 3.32 -11.09 27.43
CA PHE A 164 4.42 -11.24 26.48
C PHE A 164 4.00 -12.04 25.24
N ARG A 165 3.21 -13.11 25.40
CA ARG A 165 2.66 -13.88 24.26
C ARG A 165 1.74 -13.03 23.38
N PHE A 166 0.98 -12.09 23.95
CA PHE A 166 0.14 -11.16 23.18
C PHE A 166 0.95 -10.29 22.21
N LYS A 167 2.19 -9.92 22.56
CA LYS A 167 3.08 -9.20 21.64
C LYS A 167 3.28 -9.93 20.31
N ARG A 168 3.32 -11.27 20.33
CA ARG A 168 3.42 -12.09 19.11
C ARG A 168 2.16 -11.97 18.25
N TRP A 169 0.98 -11.98 18.87
CA TRP A 169 -0.29 -11.74 18.17
C TRP A 169 -0.31 -10.36 17.52
N ALA A 170 0.08 -9.31 18.24
CA ALA A 170 0.14 -7.96 17.68
C ALA A 170 1.09 -7.86 16.46
N HIS A 171 2.27 -8.49 16.52
CA HIS A 171 3.19 -8.52 15.38
C HIS A 171 2.69 -9.38 14.22
N ALA A 172 2.06 -10.53 14.50
CA ALA A 172 1.45 -11.38 13.50
C ALA A 172 0.32 -10.64 12.77
N THR A 173 -0.55 -9.95 13.52
CA THR A 173 -1.61 -9.10 12.95
C THR A 173 -1.04 -8.00 12.05
N LYS A 174 0.00 -7.28 12.51
CA LYS A 174 0.66 -6.26 11.70
C LYS A 174 1.22 -6.85 10.39
N ALA A 175 1.88 -8.01 10.46
CA ALA A 175 2.42 -8.68 9.28
C ALA A 175 1.31 -9.12 8.32
N ALA A 176 0.24 -9.73 8.82
CA ALA A 176 -0.91 -10.14 8.02
C ALA A 176 -1.58 -8.95 7.32
N VAL A 177 -1.77 -7.82 8.02
CA VAL A 177 -2.29 -6.58 7.43
C VAL A 177 -1.38 -6.09 6.30
N PHE A 178 -0.06 -6.07 6.50
CA PHE A 178 0.90 -5.67 5.47
C PHE A 178 0.82 -6.56 4.23
N PHE A 179 0.83 -7.87 4.39
CA PHE A 179 0.79 -8.81 3.26
C PHE A 179 -0.55 -8.82 2.55
N THR A 180 -1.67 -8.67 3.26
CA THR A 180 -3.00 -8.53 2.66
C THR A 180 -3.12 -7.24 1.85
N ALA A 181 -2.58 -6.12 2.35
CA ALA A 181 -2.55 -4.88 1.57
C ALA A 181 -1.66 -5.02 0.32
N LEU A 182 -0.53 -5.73 0.43
CA LEU A 182 0.35 -6.01 -0.70
C LEU A 182 -0.32 -6.90 -1.75
N SER A 183 -1.07 -7.93 -1.36
CA SER A 183 -1.83 -8.76 -2.30
C SER A 183 -2.91 -7.96 -3.03
N GLY A 184 -3.49 -6.94 -2.37
CA GLY A 184 -4.40 -5.98 -3.01
C GLY A 184 -3.77 -5.21 -4.18
N ALA A 185 -2.45 -4.97 -4.15
CA ALA A 185 -1.74 -4.36 -5.27
C ALA A 185 -1.70 -5.26 -6.52
N PHE A 186 -1.64 -6.59 -6.33
CA PHE A 186 -1.76 -7.53 -7.44
C PHE A 186 -3.17 -7.53 -8.01
N VAL A 187 -4.19 -7.48 -7.15
CA VAL A 187 -5.59 -7.37 -7.58
C VAL A 187 -5.81 -6.12 -8.43
N ALA A 188 -5.32 -4.97 -7.96
CA ALA A 188 -5.40 -3.71 -8.71
C ALA A 188 -4.59 -3.74 -10.00
N GLY A 189 -3.37 -4.31 -9.99
CA GLY A 189 -2.50 -4.35 -11.16
C GLY A 189 -2.98 -5.26 -12.28
N LEU A 190 -3.80 -6.26 -11.97
CA LEU A 190 -4.41 -7.18 -12.94
C LEU A 190 -5.85 -6.81 -13.31
N ASP A 191 -6.40 -5.72 -12.77
CA ASP A 191 -7.84 -5.41 -12.82
C ASP A 191 -8.71 -6.59 -12.30
N ALA A 192 -8.14 -7.43 -11.43
CA ALA A 192 -8.75 -8.69 -10.98
C ALA A 192 -10.00 -8.47 -10.11
N GLY A 193 -10.22 -7.25 -9.64
CA GLY A 193 -11.45 -6.87 -8.93
C GLY A 193 -12.72 -6.97 -9.81
N LEU A 194 -12.57 -7.01 -11.13
CA LEU A 194 -13.68 -7.06 -12.11
C LEU A 194 -14.02 -8.48 -12.59
N ILE A 195 -13.34 -9.52 -12.08
CA ILE A 195 -13.53 -10.90 -12.58
C ILE A 195 -14.79 -11.53 -11.99
N TYR A 196 -14.83 -11.74 -10.66
CA TYR A 196 -15.99 -12.31 -9.97
C TYR A 196 -16.62 -11.30 -9.01
N ASN A 197 -17.72 -10.63 -9.36
CA ASN A 197 -18.32 -9.58 -8.51
C ASN A 197 -19.42 -10.10 -7.55
N SER A 198 -19.20 -11.28 -6.96
CA SER A 198 -20.06 -11.89 -5.92
C SER A 198 -19.26 -12.19 -4.65
N PHE A 199 -19.95 -12.29 -3.51
CA PHE A 199 -19.36 -12.68 -2.22
C PHE A 199 -20.40 -13.43 -1.37
N PRO A 200 -20.03 -14.48 -0.59
CA PRO A 200 -18.68 -14.99 -0.35
C PRO A 200 -18.16 -15.93 -1.44
N LYS A 201 -19.07 -16.50 -2.26
CA LYS A 201 -18.71 -17.33 -3.41
C LYS A 201 -18.21 -16.47 -4.58
N MET A 202 -17.42 -17.07 -5.45
CA MET A 202 -17.01 -16.53 -6.75
C MET A 202 -17.92 -17.14 -7.83
N ALA A 203 -18.92 -16.37 -8.23
CA ALA A 203 -20.13 -16.83 -8.92
C ALA A 203 -20.84 -17.96 -8.13
N ASP A 204 -21.05 -19.11 -8.76
CA ASP A 204 -21.70 -20.30 -8.18
C ASP A 204 -20.75 -21.14 -7.31
N ARG A 205 -19.43 -20.86 -7.34
CA ARG A 205 -18.39 -21.72 -6.74
C ARG A 205 -17.66 -21.07 -5.57
N TRP A 206 -17.18 -21.89 -4.64
CA TRP A 206 -16.27 -21.44 -3.58
C TRP A 206 -14.83 -21.29 -4.07
N ILE A 207 -14.42 -22.19 -4.98
CA ILE A 207 -13.13 -22.18 -5.65
C ILE A 207 -13.43 -22.22 -7.15
N PRO A 208 -13.10 -21.18 -7.92
CA PRO A 208 -13.27 -21.19 -9.38
C PRO A 208 -12.45 -22.30 -10.04
N SER A 209 -12.88 -22.82 -11.19
CA SER A 209 -12.16 -23.91 -11.89
C SER A 209 -10.90 -23.44 -12.63
N ASP A 210 -10.82 -22.15 -12.91
CA ASP A 210 -9.76 -21.49 -13.68
C ASP A 210 -8.60 -20.97 -12.82
N ILE A 211 -8.60 -21.25 -11.50
CA ILE A 211 -7.51 -20.81 -10.58
C ILE A 211 -6.12 -21.35 -10.93
N LEU A 212 -6.02 -22.40 -11.75
CA LEU A 212 -4.74 -22.99 -12.19
C LEU A 212 -4.63 -23.04 -13.73
N ALA A 213 -5.35 -22.16 -14.44
CA ALA A 213 -5.43 -22.17 -15.90
C ALA A 213 -4.08 -21.87 -16.61
N LEU A 214 -3.18 -21.10 -15.96
CA LEU A 214 -1.89 -20.73 -16.55
C LEU A 214 -0.82 -21.81 -16.32
N SER A 215 0.09 -21.95 -17.29
CA SER A 215 1.30 -22.78 -17.19
C SER A 215 2.57 -21.93 -17.28
N PRO A 216 3.62 -22.22 -16.49
CA PRO A 216 3.64 -23.14 -15.34
C PRO A 216 2.71 -22.71 -14.18
N THR A 217 2.30 -23.68 -13.35
CA THR A 217 1.31 -23.51 -12.27
C THR A 217 1.60 -22.32 -11.35
N LEU A 218 2.87 -22.07 -11.04
CA LEU A 218 3.32 -20.96 -10.18
C LEU A 218 2.88 -19.58 -10.68
N ARG A 219 2.72 -19.38 -11.99
CA ARG A 219 2.28 -18.11 -12.56
C ARG A 219 0.87 -17.73 -12.14
N ASN A 220 0.02 -18.69 -11.79
CA ASN A 220 -1.35 -18.39 -11.41
C ASN A 220 -1.43 -17.48 -10.18
N PHE A 221 -0.58 -17.71 -9.18
CA PHE A 221 -0.59 -16.95 -7.93
C PHE A 221 -0.24 -15.45 -8.09
N THR A 222 0.29 -15.03 -9.24
CA THR A 222 0.75 -13.66 -9.47
C THR A 222 0.29 -13.04 -10.79
N GLU A 223 -0.19 -13.85 -11.74
CA GLU A 223 -0.56 -13.41 -13.09
C GLU A 223 -1.97 -13.84 -13.50
N ASN A 224 -2.56 -14.86 -12.85
CA ASN A 224 -3.94 -15.24 -13.11
C ASN A 224 -4.88 -14.33 -12.28
N PRO A 225 -5.71 -13.48 -12.91
CA PRO A 225 -6.59 -12.57 -12.21
C PRO A 225 -7.54 -13.29 -11.24
N THR A 226 -8.07 -14.44 -11.64
CA THR A 226 -8.99 -15.24 -10.80
C THR A 226 -8.30 -15.71 -9.52
N THR A 227 -7.10 -16.27 -9.64
CA THR A 227 -6.31 -16.78 -8.51
C THR A 227 -5.90 -15.64 -7.58
N VAL A 228 -5.39 -14.54 -8.15
CA VAL A 228 -5.00 -13.36 -7.37
C VAL A 228 -6.20 -12.77 -6.61
N GLN A 229 -7.37 -12.72 -7.24
CA GLN A 229 -8.60 -12.28 -6.59
C GLN A 229 -9.00 -13.23 -5.45
N PHE A 230 -8.96 -14.55 -5.69
CA PHE A 230 -9.25 -15.58 -4.69
C PHE A 230 -8.29 -15.50 -3.49
N ASP A 231 -6.98 -15.47 -3.75
CA ASP A 231 -5.93 -15.38 -2.72
C ASP A 231 -6.11 -14.13 -1.85
N HIS A 232 -6.42 -12.99 -2.46
CA HIS A 232 -6.67 -11.76 -1.71
C HIS A 232 -7.92 -11.86 -0.81
N ARG A 233 -9.00 -12.51 -1.26
CA ARG A 233 -10.18 -12.78 -0.41
C ARG A 233 -9.85 -13.68 0.77
N VAL A 234 -9.08 -14.75 0.53
CA VAL A 234 -8.64 -15.67 1.59
C VAL A 234 -7.74 -14.94 2.58
N LEU A 235 -6.78 -14.15 2.11
CA LEU A 235 -5.92 -13.33 2.97
C LEU A 235 -6.71 -12.29 3.77
N GLY A 236 -7.69 -11.63 3.15
CA GLY A 236 -8.57 -10.65 3.81
C GLY A 236 -9.39 -11.27 4.94
N THR A 237 -10.05 -12.39 4.67
CA THR A 237 -10.84 -13.14 5.67
C THR A 237 -9.96 -13.72 6.78
N ALA A 238 -8.81 -14.30 6.46
CA ALA A 238 -7.85 -14.80 7.45
C ALA A 238 -7.29 -13.67 8.33
N THR A 239 -6.97 -12.51 7.73
CA THR A 239 -6.50 -11.32 8.44
C THR A 239 -7.57 -10.78 9.39
N LEU A 240 -8.84 -10.72 8.96
CA LEU A 240 -9.93 -10.29 9.83
C LEU A 240 -10.15 -11.25 11.01
N THR A 241 -10.07 -12.56 10.76
CA THR A 241 -10.13 -13.58 11.82
C THR A 241 -9.00 -13.38 12.82
N LEU A 242 -7.78 -13.16 12.34
CA LEU A 242 -6.61 -12.90 13.18
C LEU A 242 -6.77 -11.60 13.99
N ILE A 243 -7.26 -10.52 13.38
CA ILE A 243 -7.55 -9.24 14.05
C ILE A 243 -8.59 -9.44 15.15
N THR A 244 -9.68 -10.15 14.85
CA THR A 244 -10.77 -10.40 15.81
C THR A 244 -10.28 -11.27 16.97
N GLY A 245 -9.54 -12.34 16.69
CA GLY A 245 -8.92 -13.17 17.72
C GLY A 245 -7.94 -12.39 18.59
N MET A 246 -7.07 -11.57 17.98
CA MET A 246 -6.16 -10.68 18.71
C MET A 246 -6.94 -9.72 19.62
N PHE A 247 -8.00 -9.09 19.12
CA PHE A 247 -8.84 -8.19 19.90
C PHE A 247 -9.47 -8.90 21.11
N LEU A 248 -10.09 -10.07 20.91
CA LEU A 248 -10.71 -10.84 21.99
C LEU A 248 -9.69 -11.31 23.03
N ILE A 249 -8.50 -11.74 22.59
CA ILE A 249 -7.39 -12.09 23.48
C ILE A 249 -6.96 -10.86 24.27
N SER A 250 -6.88 -9.67 23.64
CA SER A 250 -6.43 -8.44 24.30
C SER A 250 -7.23 -8.14 25.57
N ARG A 251 -8.55 -8.37 25.55
CA ARG A 251 -9.47 -8.16 26.69
C ARG A 251 -9.14 -9.01 27.92
N ARG A 252 -8.42 -10.13 27.74
CA ARG A 252 -8.05 -11.08 28.80
C ARG A 252 -6.57 -10.98 29.20
N ARG A 253 -5.85 -9.95 28.76
CA ARG A 253 -4.43 -9.73 29.08
C ARG A 253 -4.26 -8.42 29.82
N MET A 254 -3.19 -8.31 30.60
CA MET A 254 -2.78 -7.04 31.22
C MET A 254 -1.95 -6.25 30.22
N LEU A 255 -2.50 -5.19 29.64
CA LEU A 255 -1.87 -4.36 28.61
C LEU A 255 -1.80 -2.90 29.05
N PRO A 256 -0.88 -2.08 28.49
CA PRO A 256 -0.93 -0.64 28.69
C PRO A 256 -2.28 -0.06 28.23
N PRO A 257 -2.84 0.98 28.90
CA PRO A 257 -4.11 1.58 28.53
C PRO A 257 -4.25 1.95 27.05
N ARG A 258 -3.20 2.54 26.45
CA ARG A 258 -3.20 2.86 25.01
C ARG A 258 -3.12 1.63 24.11
N ALA A 259 -2.54 0.52 24.56
CA ALA A 259 -2.53 -0.72 23.79
C ALA A 259 -3.96 -1.31 23.66
N TYR A 260 -4.82 -1.17 24.67
CA TYR A 260 -6.23 -1.54 24.52
C TYR A 260 -6.94 -0.65 23.48
N LYS A 261 -6.70 0.67 23.52
CA LYS A 261 -7.27 1.61 22.53
C LYS A 261 -6.80 1.25 21.11
N ALA A 262 -5.51 0.99 20.93
CA ALA A 262 -4.95 0.58 19.66
C ALA A 262 -5.54 -0.77 19.19
N ALA A 263 -5.68 -1.77 20.07
CA ALA A 263 -6.29 -3.05 19.72
C ALA A 263 -7.76 -2.91 19.29
N THR A 264 -8.54 -2.08 19.98
CA THR A 264 -9.93 -1.74 19.59
C THR A 264 -9.95 -1.04 18.23
N ALA A 265 -9.06 -0.07 18.00
CA ALA A 265 -8.99 0.65 16.73
C ALA A 265 -8.62 -0.27 15.56
N VAL A 266 -7.66 -1.18 15.75
CA VAL A 266 -7.30 -2.21 14.76
C VAL A 266 -8.50 -3.11 14.46
N ALA A 267 -9.27 -3.52 15.47
CA ALA A 267 -10.47 -4.33 15.28
C ALA A 267 -11.54 -3.59 14.47
N ALA A 268 -11.88 -2.38 14.87
CA ALA A 268 -12.89 -1.56 14.20
C ALA A 268 -12.49 -1.28 12.73
N MET A 269 -11.26 -0.85 12.49
CA MET A 269 -10.77 -0.58 11.13
C MET A 269 -10.64 -1.86 10.30
N GLY A 270 -10.33 -3.01 10.92
CA GLY A 270 -10.29 -4.32 10.25
C GLY A 270 -11.65 -4.72 9.69
N TRP A 271 -12.72 -4.59 10.48
CA TRP A 271 -14.08 -4.83 10.02
C TRP A 271 -14.51 -3.83 8.94
N MET A 272 -14.21 -2.53 9.14
CA MET A 272 -14.46 -1.50 8.13
C MET A 272 -13.74 -1.82 6.81
N GLN A 273 -12.51 -2.34 6.87
CA GLN A 273 -11.75 -2.71 5.67
C GLN A 273 -12.38 -3.85 4.89
N VAL A 274 -12.85 -4.89 5.56
CA VAL A 274 -13.55 -5.99 4.88
C VAL A 274 -14.87 -5.50 4.29
N ALA A 275 -15.62 -4.65 5.01
CA ALA A 275 -16.83 -4.04 4.46
C ALA A 275 -16.54 -3.19 3.20
N LEU A 276 -15.50 -2.35 3.23
CA LEU A 276 -15.06 -1.56 2.08
C LEU A 276 -14.62 -2.45 0.91
N GLY A 277 -13.87 -3.52 1.17
CA GLY A 277 -13.43 -4.45 0.14
C GLY A 277 -14.58 -5.20 -0.53
N ILE A 278 -15.52 -5.73 0.27
CA ILE A 278 -16.74 -6.38 -0.25
C ILE A 278 -17.58 -5.36 -1.03
N THR A 279 -17.75 -4.15 -0.53
CA THR A 279 -18.54 -3.12 -1.23
C THR A 279 -17.90 -2.74 -2.56
N THR A 280 -16.58 -2.52 -2.58
CA THR A 280 -15.81 -2.26 -3.81
C THR A 280 -15.99 -3.39 -4.82
N LEU A 281 -15.96 -4.64 -4.35
CA LEU A 281 -16.15 -5.81 -5.19
C LEU A 281 -17.57 -5.87 -5.79
N LEU A 282 -18.61 -5.75 -4.96
CA LEU A 282 -20.01 -5.90 -5.40
C LEU A 282 -20.47 -4.76 -6.31
N THR A 283 -19.80 -3.61 -6.26
CA THR A 283 -20.14 -2.42 -7.06
C THR A 283 -19.24 -2.25 -8.30
N TYR A 284 -18.50 -3.28 -8.69
CA TYR A 284 -17.62 -3.26 -9.88
C TYR A 284 -16.48 -2.23 -9.80
N VAL A 285 -15.83 -2.16 -8.63
CA VAL A 285 -14.61 -1.37 -8.39
C VAL A 285 -14.74 0.13 -8.73
N PRO A 286 -15.75 0.87 -8.20
CA PRO A 286 -15.80 2.31 -8.39
C PRO A 286 -14.55 2.97 -7.79
N VAL A 287 -13.90 3.87 -8.54
CA VAL A 287 -12.63 4.49 -8.16
C VAL A 287 -12.64 5.08 -6.74
N PRO A 288 -13.69 5.82 -6.30
CA PRO A 288 -13.71 6.35 -4.94
C PRO A 288 -13.72 5.26 -3.85
N LEU A 289 -14.42 4.14 -4.07
CA LEU A 289 -14.46 3.02 -3.13
C LEU A 289 -13.15 2.25 -3.11
N ALA A 290 -12.57 1.98 -4.29
CA ALA A 290 -11.26 1.34 -4.40
C ALA A 290 -10.16 2.18 -3.73
N ALA A 291 -10.15 3.50 -3.96
CA ALA A 291 -9.22 4.42 -3.32
C ALA A 291 -9.43 4.50 -1.79
N SER A 292 -10.68 4.46 -1.33
CA SER A 292 -11.02 4.42 0.10
C SER A 292 -10.56 3.11 0.75
N HIS A 293 -10.74 1.97 0.05
CA HIS A 293 -10.25 0.67 0.49
C HIS A 293 -8.72 0.67 0.62
N GLN A 294 -8.00 1.14 -0.42
CA GLN A 294 -6.55 1.25 -0.40
C GLN A 294 -6.06 2.18 0.71
N SER A 295 -6.66 3.36 0.87
CA SER A 295 -6.31 4.32 1.92
C SER A 295 -6.55 3.75 3.32
N GLY A 296 -7.69 3.10 3.52
CA GLY A 296 -8.01 2.48 4.80
C GLY A 296 -7.13 1.25 5.13
N SER A 297 -6.55 0.57 4.13
CA SER A 297 -5.54 -0.46 4.38
C SER A 297 -4.27 0.12 5.02
N LEU A 298 -3.84 1.31 4.57
CA LEU A 298 -2.73 2.03 5.18
C LEU A 298 -3.07 2.50 6.59
N ILE A 299 -4.28 3.03 6.82
CA ILE A 299 -4.76 3.39 8.17
C ILE A 299 -4.74 2.17 9.10
N LEU A 300 -5.24 1.02 8.65
CA LEU A 300 -5.21 -0.22 9.41
C LEU A 300 -3.78 -0.65 9.76
N LEU A 301 -2.84 -0.53 8.81
CA LEU A 301 -1.43 -0.78 9.05
C LEU A 301 -0.85 0.20 10.09
N SER A 302 -1.19 1.48 10.03
CA SER A 302 -0.78 2.50 11.00
C SER A 302 -1.25 2.16 12.42
N LEU A 303 -2.51 1.74 12.56
CA LEU A 303 -3.08 1.31 13.83
C LEU A 303 -2.40 0.04 14.37
N ALA A 304 -2.08 -0.92 13.50
CA ALA A 304 -1.34 -2.12 13.87
C ALA A 304 0.11 -1.80 14.29
N ILE A 305 0.76 -0.84 13.62
CA ILE A 305 2.08 -0.31 14.00
C ILE A 305 1.98 0.32 15.38
N TRP A 306 1.00 1.19 15.61
CA TRP A 306 0.77 1.81 16.92
C TRP A 306 0.58 0.78 18.03
N LEU A 307 -0.24 -0.25 17.81
CA LEU A 307 -0.40 -1.35 18.77
C LEU A 307 0.93 -2.04 19.08
N THR A 308 1.71 -2.41 18.05
CA THR A 308 3.01 -3.05 18.28
C THR A 308 4.03 -2.12 18.96
N HIS A 309 3.92 -0.81 18.73
CA HIS A 309 4.74 0.21 19.38
C HIS A 309 4.43 0.31 20.87
N GLU A 310 3.16 0.36 21.28
CA GLU A 310 2.79 0.34 22.70
C GLU A 310 3.28 -0.93 23.41
N MET A 311 3.35 -2.05 22.70
CA MET A 311 3.86 -3.31 23.22
C MET A 311 5.39 -3.42 23.24
N LYS A 312 6.14 -2.44 22.74
CA LYS A 312 7.60 -2.55 22.59
C LYS A 312 8.36 -2.62 23.92
N LEU A 313 7.83 -1.94 24.96
CA LEU A 313 8.45 -1.88 26.29
C LEU A 313 8.05 -3.06 27.20
N VAL A 314 7.12 -3.90 26.75
CA VAL A 314 6.79 -5.16 27.43
C VAL A 314 7.96 -6.13 27.28
N LYS A 315 8.76 -6.24 28.33
CA LYS A 315 9.90 -7.16 28.43
C LYS A 315 9.50 -8.38 29.26
N ARG A 316 10.02 -9.55 28.86
CA ARG A 316 9.97 -10.74 29.72
C ARG A 316 11.02 -10.55 30.81
N LEU A 317 10.60 -10.46 32.07
CA LEU A 317 11.54 -10.62 33.17
C LEU A 317 11.93 -12.12 33.19
N PRO A 318 13.23 -12.47 33.12
CA PRO A 318 13.65 -13.83 33.38
C PRO A 318 13.19 -14.22 34.80
N LYS A 319 12.76 -15.48 34.95
CA LYS A 319 12.44 -16.05 36.25
C LYS A 319 13.72 -16.19 37.08
#